data_AF-A0A3G6MHK7-F1
#
_entry.id   AF-A0A3G6MHK7-F1
#
_cell.length_a   1.000
_cell.length_b   1.000
_cell.length_c   1.000
_cell.angle_alpha   90.00
_cell.angle_beta   90.00
_cell.angle_gamma   90.00
#
_symmetry.space_group_name_H-M   'P 1'
#
loop_
_entity.id
_entity.type
_entity.pdbx_description
1 polymer ?
#
loop_
_entity_poly.entity_id
_entity_poly.type
_entity_poly.pdbx_seq_one_letter_code
_entity_poly.pdbx_strand_id
1 'polypeptide(L)'
;MITVESVSKNFNGKSAVDTISFQANDKEILVLLGTSGCGKTTTLKMINRLIEADSGNILINGKNIHDQKVENLRFGLVENDLIYEGGNYQIDFDDLEFKASNPDTKLLLLCNPHNPVGRVWKRSELEKIADICSKHQLIVVSDEIHADLVFEGHQHIPFIAIAENYNLQSVTCGSPCKTFNLAGLPISYIISKNKEILNKIHKTFEVQETSYPNPIAAKALIAAYQIGKQWMEELKIYLYENYQYFVEFIAENLPQIKVLPLEATYLVWLDCRSLNETSEELSKILLEEEKLWVNPGTMYGAAGEGFLRINIGCPKEYLVDGLNRLQRFYLNFGY
;
A
#
# COMPACT_ATOMS: atom_id res chain seq x y z
N MET A 1 19.49 7.70 -22.25
CA MET A 1 20.52 6.63 -22.23
C MET A 1 20.73 6.17 -20.81
N ILE A 2 20.65 4.86 -20.57
CA ILE A 2 20.95 4.21 -19.30
C ILE A 2 22.28 3.48 -19.46
N THR A 3 23.20 3.66 -18.52
CA THR A 3 24.47 2.93 -18.44
C THR A 3 24.56 2.24 -17.09
N VAL A 4 24.79 0.94 -17.10
CA VAL A 4 25.04 0.12 -15.90
C VAL A 4 26.48 -0.37 -15.97
N GLU A 5 27.28 -0.09 -14.95
CA GLU A 5 28.73 -0.34 -14.92
C GLU A 5 29.11 -1.16 -13.69
N SER A 6 29.44 -2.43 -13.91
CA SER A 6 29.95 -3.37 -12.88
C SER A 6 29.06 -3.42 -11.63
N VAL A 7 27.74 -3.45 -11.83
CA VAL A 7 26.77 -3.35 -10.73
C VAL A 7 26.53 -4.71 -10.09
N SER A 8 26.55 -4.74 -8.76
CA SER A 8 26.28 -5.95 -7.96
C SER A 8 25.26 -5.70 -6.87
N LYS A 9 24.51 -6.75 -6.52
CA LYS A 9 23.60 -6.77 -5.38
C LYS A 9 23.58 -8.12 -4.70
N ASN A 10 23.77 -8.12 -3.39
CA ASN A 10 23.66 -9.26 -2.51
C ASN A 10 22.47 -9.08 -1.56
N PHE A 11 21.80 -10.20 -1.26
CA PHE A 11 20.82 -10.29 -0.18
C PHE A 11 21.26 -11.42 0.74
N ASN A 12 21.51 -11.11 2.02
CA ASN A 12 21.86 -12.10 3.05
C ASN A 12 23.02 -13.04 2.62
N GLY A 13 24.08 -12.46 2.06
CA GLY A 13 25.26 -13.19 1.59
C GLY A 13 25.08 -13.96 0.27
N LYS A 14 23.91 -13.90 -0.37
CA LYS A 14 23.67 -14.48 -1.70
C LYS A 14 23.66 -13.39 -2.75
N SER A 15 24.48 -13.56 -3.79
CA SER A 15 24.48 -12.66 -4.94
C SER A 15 23.20 -12.82 -5.76
N ALA A 16 22.43 -11.74 -5.88
CA ALA A 16 21.26 -11.63 -6.74
C ALA A 16 21.60 -10.98 -8.08
N VAL A 17 22.61 -10.12 -8.12
CA VAL A 17 23.20 -9.56 -9.34
C VAL A 17 24.72 -9.53 -9.12
N ASP A 18 25.48 -10.09 -10.06
CA ASP A 18 26.94 -10.14 -10.00
C ASP A 18 27.54 -9.37 -11.17
N THR A 19 28.08 -8.19 -10.89
CA THR A 19 28.96 -7.40 -11.75
C THR A 19 28.41 -7.20 -13.18
N ILE A 20 27.13 -6.86 -13.30
CA ILE A 20 26.50 -6.66 -14.61
C ILE A 20 26.90 -5.31 -15.22
N SER A 21 27.14 -5.29 -16.53
CA SER A 21 27.36 -4.07 -17.30
C SER A 21 26.57 -4.09 -18.60
N PHE A 22 25.87 -3.00 -18.92
CA PHE A 22 25.19 -2.83 -20.20
C PHE A 22 24.80 -1.36 -20.42
N GLN A 23 24.39 -1.05 -21.65
CA GLN A 23 23.85 0.24 -22.04
C GLN A 23 22.50 0.06 -22.74
N ALA A 24 21.57 0.98 -22.49
CA ALA A 24 20.31 1.09 -23.22
C ALA A 24 20.18 2.54 -23.74
N ASN A 25 20.13 2.70 -25.05
CA ASN A 25 20.02 4.00 -25.69
C ASN A 25 18.60 4.56 -25.59
N ASP A 26 18.46 5.86 -25.84
CA ASP A 26 17.12 6.46 -25.93
C ASP A 26 16.32 5.79 -27.04
N LYS A 27 15.07 5.42 -26.74
CA LYS A 27 14.13 4.69 -27.64
C LYS A 27 14.58 3.27 -28.05
N GLU A 28 15.61 2.73 -27.43
CA GLU A 28 16.00 1.34 -27.59
C GLU A 28 15.16 0.44 -26.68
N ILE A 29 14.72 -0.71 -27.20
CA ILE A 29 14.10 -1.76 -26.37
C ILE A 29 15.18 -2.76 -26.00
N LEU A 30 15.67 -2.66 -24.76
CA LEU A 30 16.58 -3.65 -24.18
C LEU A 30 15.79 -4.63 -23.31
N VAL A 31 16.01 -5.93 -23.51
CA VAL A 31 15.32 -7.00 -22.78
C VAL A 31 16.32 -7.76 -21.92
N LEU A 32 16.09 -7.79 -20.61
CA LEU A 32 16.80 -8.68 -19.70
C LEU A 32 16.09 -10.04 -19.64
N LEU A 33 16.73 -11.08 -20.18
CA LEU A 33 16.19 -12.45 -20.22
C LEU A 33 16.94 -13.39 -19.26
N GLY A 34 16.21 -14.37 -18.72
CA GLY A 34 16.76 -15.39 -17.83
C GLY A 34 15.70 -16.07 -16.96
N THR A 35 16.07 -17.16 -16.30
CA THR A 35 15.18 -17.94 -15.42
C THR A 35 14.71 -17.15 -14.20
N SER A 36 13.64 -17.59 -13.52
CA SER A 36 13.20 -16.94 -12.28
C SER A 36 14.34 -16.91 -11.25
N GLY A 37 14.49 -15.79 -10.53
CA GLY A 37 15.55 -15.60 -9.54
C GLY A 37 16.92 -15.14 -10.06
N CYS A 38 17.15 -15.07 -11.38
CA CYS A 38 18.45 -14.69 -11.94
C CYS A 38 18.79 -13.17 -11.91
N GLY A 39 18.12 -12.38 -11.07
CA GLY A 39 18.44 -10.97 -10.87
C GLY A 39 17.73 -9.94 -11.77
N LYS A 40 16.93 -10.34 -12.77
CA LYS A 40 16.25 -9.40 -13.70
C LYS A 40 15.51 -8.24 -13.02
N THR A 41 14.56 -8.58 -12.14
CA THR A 41 13.76 -7.59 -11.41
C THR A 41 14.63 -6.78 -10.46
N THR A 42 15.64 -7.40 -9.84
CA THR A 42 16.61 -6.74 -8.97
C THR A 42 17.39 -5.67 -9.75
N THR A 43 17.90 -6.00 -10.93
CA THR A 43 18.59 -5.04 -11.82
C THR A 43 17.68 -3.86 -12.19
N LEU A 44 16.44 -4.13 -12.61
CA LEU A 44 15.49 -3.05 -12.95
C LEU A 44 15.16 -2.17 -11.74
N LYS A 45 15.01 -2.75 -10.55
CA LYS A 45 14.77 -2.00 -9.31
C LYS A 45 15.96 -1.11 -8.93
N MET A 46 17.20 -1.55 -9.15
CA MET A 46 18.39 -0.72 -8.91
C MET A 46 18.45 0.49 -9.86
N ILE A 47 18.08 0.31 -11.14
CA ILE A 47 18.11 1.41 -12.13
C ILE A 47 17.19 2.56 -11.72
N ASN A 48 15.98 2.25 -11.27
CA ASN A 48 15.03 3.26 -10.77
C ASN A 48 15.24 3.57 -9.28
N ARG A 49 16.34 3.08 -8.70
CA ARG A 49 16.75 3.31 -7.31
C ARG A 49 15.63 2.97 -6.29
N LEU A 50 14.86 1.92 -6.58
CA LEU A 50 13.92 1.29 -5.63
C LEU A 50 14.66 0.44 -4.59
N ILE A 51 15.83 -0.05 -4.95
CA ILE A 51 16.81 -0.67 -4.04
C ILE A 51 18.19 -0.10 -4.38
N GLU A 52 19.07 0.04 -3.40
CA GLU A 52 20.43 0.50 -3.62
C GLU A 52 21.33 -0.66 -4.10
N ALA A 53 22.22 -0.40 -5.04
CA ALA A 53 23.28 -1.34 -5.41
C ALA A 53 24.35 -1.40 -4.31
N ASP A 54 24.99 -2.56 -4.14
CA ASP A 54 26.10 -2.68 -3.17
C ASP A 54 27.43 -2.18 -3.76
N SER A 55 27.55 -2.25 -5.10
CA SER A 55 28.71 -1.75 -5.84
C SER A 55 28.36 -1.43 -7.29
N GLY A 56 29.28 -0.72 -7.96
CA GLY A 56 29.14 -0.30 -9.36
C GLY A 56 28.42 1.03 -9.50
N ASN A 57 28.23 1.47 -10.75
CA ASN A 57 27.55 2.74 -11.05
C ASN A 57 26.38 2.50 -12.00
N ILE A 58 25.29 3.22 -11.78
CA ILE A 58 24.22 3.35 -12.75
C ILE A 58 24.10 4.82 -13.12
N LEU A 59 24.09 5.10 -14.41
CA LEU A 59 23.96 6.45 -14.95
C LEU A 59 22.71 6.55 -15.82
N ILE A 60 21.95 7.62 -15.63
CA ILE A 60 20.86 8.01 -16.52
C ILE A 60 21.22 9.33 -17.15
N ASN A 61 21.29 9.36 -18.48
CA ASN A 61 21.72 10.49 -19.30
C ASN A 61 23.08 11.06 -18.85
N GLY A 62 24.03 10.16 -18.54
CA GLY A 62 25.39 10.51 -18.13
C GLY A 62 25.53 11.03 -16.69
N LYS A 63 24.45 11.09 -15.91
CA LYS A 63 24.49 11.44 -14.48
C LYS A 63 24.32 10.18 -13.65
N ASN A 64 25.17 10.00 -12.63
CA ASN A 64 25.02 8.90 -11.70
C ASN A 64 23.67 9.03 -10.95
N ILE A 65 22.97 7.92 -10.73
CA ILE A 65 21.69 7.92 -10.02
C ILE A 65 21.84 8.26 -8.53
N HIS A 66 23.02 8.06 -7.94
CA HIS A 66 23.31 8.45 -6.55
C HIS A 66 23.31 9.97 -6.35
N ASP A 67 23.73 10.72 -7.39
CA ASP A 67 23.78 12.19 -7.39
C ASP A 67 22.44 12.83 -7.78
N GLN A 68 21.42 12.00 -8.06
CA GLN A 68 20.10 12.44 -8.45
C GLN A 68 19.10 12.23 -7.32
N LYS A 69 18.15 13.16 -7.24
CA LYS A 69 16.96 13.03 -6.40
C LYS A 69 16.19 11.76 -6.80
N VAL A 70 15.89 10.92 -5.82
CA VAL A 70 15.26 9.61 -6.03
C VAL A 70 13.89 9.73 -6.70
N GLU A 71 13.17 10.81 -6.38
CA GLU A 71 11.87 11.15 -6.95
C GLU A 71 11.97 11.29 -8.47
N ASN A 72 13.03 11.92 -8.98
CA ASN A 72 13.24 12.10 -10.42
C ASN A 72 13.50 10.77 -11.15
N LEU A 73 14.06 9.77 -10.45
CA LEU A 73 14.33 8.44 -10.99
C LEU A 73 13.09 7.54 -10.94
N ARG A 74 12.17 7.81 -10.00
CA ARG A 74 10.94 7.05 -9.75
C ARG A 74 9.71 7.67 -10.43
N PHE A 75 9.89 8.35 -11.57
CA PHE A 75 8.82 9.05 -12.29
C PHE A 75 8.08 10.12 -11.46
N GLY A 76 8.77 10.77 -10.51
CA GLY A 76 8.21 11.84 -9.70
C GLY A 76 7.37 11.36 -8.52
N LEU A 77 7.51 10.11 -8.05
CA LEU A 77 6.88 9.67 -6.81
C LEU A 77 7.49 10.44 -5.63
N VAL A 78 6.65 11.14 -4.88
CA VAL A 78 7.02 11.82 -3.63
C VAL A 78 6.13 11.29 -2.52
N GLU A 79 6.73 10.85 -1.41
CA GLU A 79 6.02 10.25 -0.28
C GLU A 79 5.68 11.33 0.75
N ASN A 80 4.41 11.51 1.12
CA ASN A 80 3.99 12.32 2.28
C ASN A 80 3.77 11.35 3.44
N ASP A 81 4.83 11.08 4.20
CA ASP A 81 4.79 10.15 5.33
C ASP A 81 3.81 10.65 6.39
N LEU A 82 2.98 9.73 6.90
CA LEU A 82 2.09 10.05 8.01
C LEU A 82 2.89 10.25 9.30
N ILE A 83 2.50 11.23 10.10
CA ILE A 83 3.04 11.47 11.43
C ILE A 83 2.47 10.42 12.37
N TYR A 84 3.32 9.63 13.02
CA TYR A 84 2.92 8.66 14.03
C TYR A 84 3.18 9.19 15.44
N GLU A 85 2.11 9.50 16.16
CA GLU A 85 2.16 10.02 17.52
C GLU A 85 1.13 9.34 18.42
N GLY A 86 1.56 8.88 19.59
CA GLY A 86 0.65 8.36 20.63
C GLY A 86 -0.16 7.12 20.21
N GLY A 87 0.34 6.30 19.28
CA GLY A 87 -0.39 5.13 18.79
C GLY A 87 -1.40 5.43 17.68
N ASN A 88 -1.36 6.63 17.10
CA ASN A 88 -2.23 7.02 16.00
C ASN A 88 -1.42 7.69 14.88
N TYR A 89 -1.92 7.60 13.65
CA TYR A 89 -1.33 8.27 12.49
C TYR A 89 -2.11 9.52 12.14
N GLN A 90 -1.44 10.57 11.66
CA GLN A 90 -2.05 11.80 11.15
C GLN A 90 -1.36 12.21 9.85
N ILE A 91 -2.08 12.95 9.00
CA ILE A 91 -1.51 13.50 7.77
C ILE A 91 -0.59 14.66 8.14
N ASP A 92 0.64 14.66 7.63
CA ASP A 92 1.49 15.84 7.65
C ASP A 92 1.01 16.82 6.58
N PHE A 93 0.11 17.72 6.99
CA PHE A 93 -0.47 18.69 6.06
C PHE A 93 0.52 19.77 5.62
N ASP A 94 1.52 20.09 6.44
CA ASP A 94 2.50 21.12 6.11
C ASP A 94 3.45 20.58 5.03
N ASP A 95 3.89 19.32 5.18
CA ASP A 95 4.65 18.61 4.16
C ASP A 95 3.82 18.34 2.89
N LEU A 96 2.55 17.98 3.03
CA LEU A 96 1.64 17.81 1.89
C LEU A 96 1.50 19.11 1.09
N GLU A 97 1.30 20.24 1.74
CA GLU A 97 1.19 21.54 1.07
C GLU A 97 2.52 21.94 0.42
N PHE A 98 3.64 21.76 1.11
CA PHE A 98 4.97 21.99 0.55
C PHE A 98 5.19 21.18 -0.74
N LYS A 99 4.88 19.87 -0.73
CA LYS A 99 5.02 18.99 -1.89
C LYS A 99 4.03 19.31 -3.00
N ALA A 100 2.79 19.63 -2.67
CA ALA A 100 1.79 20.08 -3.63
C ALA A 100 2.18 21.41 -4.30
N SER A 101 2.93 22.29 -3.62
CA SER A 101 3.38 23.55 -4.17
C SER A 101 4.42 23.44 -5.29
N ASN A 102 5.08 22.28 -5.42
CA ASN A 102 6.01 22.02 -6.50
C ASN A 102 5.23 21.94 -7.84
N PRO A 103 5.56 22.78 -8.85
CA PRO A 103 4.92 22.75 -10.16
C PRO A 103 4.96 21.40 -10.88
N ASP A 104 5.89 20.50 -10.54
CA ASP A 104 5.95 19.16 -11.14
C ASP A 104 4.99 18.15 -10.47
N THR A 105 4.45 18.46 -9.29
CA THR A 105 3.45 17.62 -8.60
C THR A 105 2.08 17.82 -9.23
N LYS A 106 1.57 16.79 -9.94
CA LYS A 106 0.29 16.88 -10.67
C LYS A 106 -0.84 16.04 -10.07
N LEU A 107 -0.49 15.07 -9.23
CA LEU A 107 -1.41 14.02 -8.81
C LEU A 107 -1.16 13.68 -7.33
N LEU A 108 -2.24 13.59 -6.56
CA LEU A 108 -2.24 12.92 -5.26
C LEU A 108 -2.94 11.56 -5.39
N LEU A 109 -2.25 10.50 -4.95
CA LEU A 109 -2.86 9.19 -4.73
C LEU A 109 -3.28 9.09 -3.26
N LEU A 110 -4.58 9.09 -3.00
CA LEU A 110 -5.16 9.03 -1.67
C LEU A 110 -5.70 7.62 -1.40
N CYS A 111 -5.34 7.01 -0.27
CA CYS A 111 -5.95 5.76 0.21
C CYS A 111 -6.98 6.08 1.31
N ASN A 112 -8.25 5.78 1.07
CA ASN A 112 -9.39 6.20 1.91
C ASN A 112 -10.50 5.13 1.95
N PRO A 113 -10.57 4.23 2.95
CA PRO A 113 -9.75 4.13 4.16
C PRO A 113 -8.29 3.74 3.90
N HIS A 114 -7.38 4.15 4.79
CA HIS A 114 -5.94 4.05 4.58
C HIS A 114 -5.37 2.70 5.01
N ASN A 115 -5.01 1.85 4.06
CA ASN A 115 -4.15 0.68 4.30
C ASN A 115 -2.67 1.10 4.28
N PRO A 116 -1.83 0.67 5.24
CA PRO A 116 -2.08 -0.41 6.22
C PRO A 116 -2.58 0.04 7.59
N VAL A 117 -2.61 1.34 7.87
CA VAL A 117 -2.81 1.85 9.25
C VAL A 117 -4.26 1.80 9.74
N GLY A 118 -5.22 1.47 8.88
CA GLY A 118 -6.61 1.22 9.27
C GLY A 118 -7.44 2.49 9.52
N ARG A 119 -6.94 3.68 9.16
CA ARG A 119 -7.61 4.97 9.38
C ARG A 119 -8.78 5.19 8.42
N VAL A 120 -9.84 5.77 8.95
CA VAL A 120 -10.95 6.39 8.23
C VAL A 120 -10.81 7.90 8.40
N TRP A 121 -10.54 8.59 7.29
CA TRP A 121 -10.30 10.03 7.32
C TRP A 121 -11.57 10.78 7.69
N LYS A 122 -11.46 11.71 8.64
CA LYS A 122 -12.53 12.61 9.04
C LYS A 122 -12.79 13.62 7.95
N ARG A 123 -14.02 14.15 7.92
CA ARG A 123 -14.42 15.23 7.01
C ARG A 123 -13.42 16.38 6.98
N SER A 124 -13.00 16.87 8.15
CA SER A 124 -12.06 17.99 8.26
C SER A 124 -10.68 17.69 7.68
N GLU A 125 -10.21 16.44 7.77
CA GLU A 125 -8.95 16.01 7.18
C GLU A 125 -9.07 15.97 5.64
N LEU A 126 -10.17 15.43 5.12
CA LEU A 126 -10.44 15.38 3.67
C LEU A 126 -10.66 16.77 3.06
N GLU A 127 -11.34 17.67 3.77
CA GLU A 127 -11.53 19.07 3.36
C GLU A 127 -10.19 19.81 3.29
N LYS A 128 -9.26 19.55 4.23
CA LYS A 128 -7.92 20.13 4.19
C LYS A 128 -7.08 19.57 3.03
N ILE A 129 -7.18 18.27 2.72
CA ILE A 129 -6.59 17.70 1.49
C ILE A 129 -7.16 18.41 0.25
N ALA A 130 -8.49 18.56 0.17
CA ALA A 130 -9.15 19.15 -0.98
C ALA A 130 -8.76 20.62 -1.19
N ASP A 131 -8.63 21.39 -0.11
CA ASP A 131 -8.17 22.78 -0.13
C ASP A 131 -6.74 22.90 -0.70
N ILE A 132 -5.79 22.13 -0.16
CA ILE A 132 -4.40 22.11 -0.64
C ILE A 132 -4.34 21.70 -2.11
N CYS A 133 -4.99 20.60 -2.49
CA CYS A 133 -4.97 20.11 -3.85
C CYS A 133 -5.63 21.09 -4.82
N SER A 134 -6.73 21.76 -4.42
CA SER A 134 -7.41 22.74 -5.27
C SER A 134 -6.55 23.99 -5.46
N LYS A 135 -5.92 24.50 -4.40
CA LYS A 135 -5.00 25.64 -4.42
C LYS A 135 -3.83 25.42 -5.39
N HIS A 136 -3.31 24.19 -5.44
CA HIS A 136 -2.15 23.83 -6.24
C HIS A 136 -2.51 23.11 -7.56
N GLN A 137 -3.80 23.01 -7.90
CA GLN A 137 -4.30 22.42 -9.14
C GLN A 137 -3.89 20.95 -9.35
N LEU A 138 -3.78 20.18 -8.27
CA LEU A 138 -3.56 18.74 -8.34
C LEU A 138 -4.85 18.01 -8.75
N ILE A 139 -4.69 16.84 -9.34
CA ILE A 139 -5.77 15.86 -9.49
C ILE A 139 -5.68 14.90 -8.29
N VAL A 140 -6.81 14.47 -7.73
CA VAL A 140 -6.84 13.44 -6.68
C VAL A 140 -7.40 12.13 -7.22
N VAL A 141 -6.65 11.04 -7.07
CA VAL A 141 -7.17 9.69 -7.26
C VAL A 141 -7.33 9.06 -5.88
N SER A 142 -8.59 8.86 -5.47
CA SER A 142 -8.97 8.27 -4.20
C SER A 142 -9.22 6.77 -4.39
N ASP A 143 -8.34 5.93 -3.86
CA ASP A 143 -8.58 4.49 -3.72
C ASP A 143 -9.44 4.24 -2.48
N GLU A 144 -10.69 3.86 -2.75
CA GLU A 144 -11.73 3.63 -1.74
C GLU A 144 -12.16 2.15 -1.71
N ILE A 145 -11.27 1.23 -2.10
CA ILE A 145 -11.56 -0.21 -2.15
C ILE A 145 -11.95 -0.82 -0.79
N HIS A 146 -11.60 -0.16 0.31
CA HIS A 146 -11.93 -0.60 1.68
C HIS A 146 -13.15 0.14 2.29
N ALA A 147 -13.83 1.01 1.54
CA ALA A 147 -14.90 1.87 2.05
C ALA A 147 -16.08 1.13 2.71
N ASP A 148 -16.37 -0.08 2.26
CA ASP A 148 -17.46 -0.89 2.81
C ASP A 148 -17.14 -1.47 4.21
N LEU A 149 -15.84 -1.64 4.51
CA LEU A 149 -15.31 -2.34 5.68
C LEU A 149 -14.96 -1.37 6.82
N VAL A 150 -15.78 -0.36 7.04
CA VAL A 150 -15.62 0.64 8.11
C VAL A 150 -16.38 0.21 9.37
N PHE A 151 -15.72 0.13 10.51
CA PHE A 151 -16.33 -0.35 11.74
C PHE A 151 -17.28 0.68 12.38
N GLU A 152 -18.11 0.20 13.30
CA GLU A 152 -19.05 1.05 14.04
C GLU A 152 -18.34 2.22 14.75
N GLY A 153 -19.03 3.35 14.88
CA GLY A 153 -18.47 4.60 15.40
C GLY A 153 -17.71 5.44 14.37
N HIS A 154 -17.45 4.89 13.18
CA HIS A 154 -16.76 5.57 12.08
C HIS A 154 -17.65 5.64 10.85
N GLN A 155 -17.37 6.61 9.97
CA GLN A 155 -18.12 6.79 8.73
C GLN A 155 -17.15 7.13 7.60
N HIS A 156 -17.11 6.28 6.58
CA HIS A 156 -16.40 6.61 5.35
C HIS A 156 -17.12 7.75 4.61
N ILE A 157 -16.33 8.69 4.14
CA ILE A 157 -16.78 9.81 3.32
C ILE A 157 -16.09 9.68 1.96
N PRO A 158 -16.83 9.42 0.87
CA PRO A 158 -16.25 9.40 -0.47
C PRO A 158 -15.59 10.74 -0.78
N PHE A 159 -14.33 10.72 -1.20
CA PHE A 159 -13.57 11.94 -1.45
C PHE A 159 -14.22 12.79 -2.55
N ILE A 160 -14.87 12.16 -3.53
CA ILE A 160 -15.62 12.87 -4.57
C ILE A 160 -16.69 13.80 -3.98
N ALA A 161 -17.35 13.42 -2.88
CA ALA A 161 -18.37 14.25 -2.23
C ALA A 161 -17.76 15.49 -1.54
N ILE A 162 -16.50 15.43 -1.12
CA ILE A 162 -15.75 16.57 -0.58
C ILE A 162 -15.29 17.47 -1.73
N ALA A 163 -14.65 16.87 -2.75
CA ALA A 163 -14.10 17.58 -3.90
C ALA A 163 -15.13 18.43 -4.66
N GLU A 164 -16.41 18.07 -4.59
CA GLU A 164 -17.53 18.84 -5.18
C GLU A 164 -17.63 20.29 -4.69
N ASN A 165 -17.16 20.58 -3.48
CA ASN A 165 -17.18 21.93 -2.91
C ASN A 165 -15.94 22.75 -3.29
N TYR A 166 -15.04 22.17 -4.10
CA TYR A 166 -13.77 22.76 -4.50
C TYR A 166 -13.63 22.76 -6.02
N ASN A 167 -12.77 23.63 -6.55
CA ASN A 167 -12.35 23.54 -7.94
C ASN A 167 -11.27 22.45 -8.05
N LEU A 168 -11.66 21.19 -7.86
CA LEU A 168 -10.76 20.06 -7.75
C LEU A 168 -11.21 18.91 -8.65
N GLN A 169 -10.29 18.43 -9.48
CA GLN A 169 -10.52 17.24 -10.28
C GLN A 169 -10.24 16.00 -9.42
N SER A 170 -11.24 15.14 -9.28
CA SER A 170 -11.08 13.89 -8.53
C SER A 170 -11.63 12.68 -9.27
N VAL A 171 -11.04 11.53 -8.97
CA VAL A 171 -11.43 10.21 -9.45
C VAL A 171 -11.44 9.28 -8.24
N THR A 172 -12.56 8.60 -8.01
CA THR A 172 -12.65 7.55 -7.00
C THR A 172 -12.54 6.19 -7.68
N CYS A 173 -11.69 5.32 -7.14
CA CYS A 173 -11.53 3.93 -7.55
C CYS A 173 -12.13 3.03 -6.47
N GLY A 174 -12.95 2.07 -6.86
CA GLY A 174 -13.53 1.09 -5.93
C GLY A 174 -13.73 -0.27 -6.56
N SER A 175 -14.01 -1.28 -5.73
CA SER A 175 -14.25 -2.65 -6.19
C SER A 175 -14.92 -3.46 -5.07
N PRO A 176 -15.80 -4.42 -5.40
CA PRO A 176 -16.33 -5.37 -4.42
C PRO A 176 -15.26 -6.38 -3.92
N CYS A 177 -14.05 -6.36 -4.50
CA CYS A 177 -12.98 -7.32 -4.26
C CYS A 177 -12.66 -7.52 -2.77
N LYS A 178 -12.37 -6.45 -2.03
CA LYS A 178 -11.97 -6.55 -0.61
C LYS A 178 -13.16 -6.87 0.27
N THR A 179 -14.30 -6.23 0.00
CA THR A 179 -15.54 -6.42 0.75
C THR A 179 -16.01 -7.87 0.69
N PHE A 180 -16.09 -8.45 -0.51
CA PHE A 180 -16.73 -9.76 -0.75
C PHE A 180 -15.75 -10.89 -1.08
N ASN A 181 -14.45 -10.68 -0.86
CA ASN A 181 -13.39 -11.65 -1.16
C ASN A 181 -13.38 -12.12 -2.64
N LEU A 182 -13.51 -11.18 -3.57
CA LEU A 182 -13.62 -11.43 -5.02
C LEU A 182 -12.34 -11.07 -5.78
N ALA A 183 -11.16 -11.12 -5.15
CA ALA A 183 -9.89 -10.70 -5.76
C ALA A 183 -9.48 -11.47 -7.02
N GLY A 184 -10.00 -12.70 -7.19
CA GLY A 184 -9.82 -13.48 -8.41
C GLY A 184 -10.68 -13.02 -9.59
N LEU A 185 -11.63 -12.10 -9.39
CA LEU A 185 -12.47 -11.56 -10.44
C LEU A 185 -11.94 -10.18 -10.87
N PRO A 186 -11.64 -9.98 -12.17
CA PRO A 186 -11.14 -8.70 -12.67
C PRO A 186 -12.29 -7.70 -12.81
N ILE A 187 -12.72 -7.12 -11.67
CA ILE A 187 -13.79 -6.13 -11.63
C ILE A 187 -13.51 -5.00 -10.64
N SER A 188 -13.70 -3.78 -11.12
CA SER A 188 -13.63 -2.54 -10.35
C SER A 188 -14.51 -1.51 -11.03
N TYR A 189 -14.65 -0.35 -10.41
CA TYR A 189 -15.35 0.79 -10.97
C TYR A 189 -14.59 2.07 -10.67
N ILE A 190 -14.79 3.05 -11.55
CA ILE A 190 -14.23 4.38 -11.43
C ILE A 190 -15.38 5.37 -11.46
N ILE A 191 -15.37 6.31 -10.52
CA ILE A 191 -16.39 7.36 -10.37
C ILE A 191 -15.69 8.71 -10.48
N SER A 192 -16.19 9.58 -11.36
CA SER A 192 -15.78 10.98 -11.43
C SER A 192 -16.91 11.83 -11.99
N LYS A 193 -16.99 13.09 -11.58
CA LYS A 193 -17.84 14.09 -12.22
C LYS A 193 -17.24 14.63 -13.53
N ASN A 194 -15.94 14.47 -13.73
CA ASN A 194 -15.24 14.96 -14.91
C ASN A 194 -15.31 13.91 -16.05
N LYS A 195 -16.25 14.13 -16.97
CA LYS A 195 -16.43 13.27 -18.15
C LYS A 195 -15.20 13.21 -19.06
N GLU A 196 -14.42 14.29 -19.16
CA GLU A 196 -13.20 14.28 -19.98
C GLU A 196 -12.13 13.36 -19.40
N ILE A 197 -11.97 13.36 -18.07
CA ILE A 197 -11.07 12.42 -17.39
C ILE A 197 -11.56 10.98 -17.58
N LEU A 198 -12.85 10.72 -17.38
CA LEU A 198 -13.42 9.38 -17.61
C LEU A 198 -13.19 8.90 -19.05
N ASN A 199 -13.39 9.77 -20.05
CA ASN A 199 -13.15 9.42 -21.44
C ASN A 199 -11.67 9.10 -21.73
N LYS A 200 -10.74 9.85 -21.12
CA LYS A 200 -9.30 9.58 -21.24
C LYS A 200 -8.94 8.23 -20.61
N ILE A 201 -9.45 7.96 -19.40
CA ILE A 201 -9.25 6.69 -18.71
C ILE A 201 -9.82 5.51 -19.52
N HIS A 202 -11.05 5.65 -20.02
CA HIS A 202 -11.69 4.64 -20.85
C HIS A 202 -10.87 4.33 -22.11
N LYS A 203 -10.40 5.37 -22.83
CA LYS A 203 -9.54 5.19 -24.00
C LYS A 203 -8.25 4.45 -23.66
N THR A 204 -7.65 4.71 -22.48
CA THR A 204 -6.49 3.95 -22.02
C THR A 204 -6.82 2.47 -21.79
N PHE A 205 -7.96 2.16 -21.17
CA PHE A 205 -8.40 0.78 -20.99
C PHE A 205 -8.76 0.08 -22.31
N GLU A 206 -9.23 0.81 -23.33
CA GLU A 206 -9.51 0.23 -24.64
C GLU A 206 -8.21 -0.19 -25.31
N VAL A 207 -7.18 0.66 -25.27
CA VAL A 207 -5.85 0.35 -25.79
C VAL A 207 -5.18 -0.81 -25.04
N GLN A 208 -5.49 -0.98 -23.75
CA GLN A 208 -4.99 -2.08 -22.92
C GLN A 208 -5.84 -3.35 -23.00
N GLU A 209 -6.94 -3.34 -23.75
CA GLU A 209 -7.91 -4.45 -23.81
C GLU A 209 -8.49 -4.87 -22.44
N THR A 210 -8.58 -3.92 -21.50
CA THR A 210 -9.08 -4.12 -20.11
C THR A 210 -10.43 -3.47 -19.84
N SER A 211 -11.07 -2.89 -20.87
CA SER A 211 -12.31 -2.10 -20.71
C SER A 211 -13.55 -2.91 -20.31
N TYR A 212 -13.58 -4.19 -20.64
CA TYR A 212 -14.78 -5.01 -20.48
C TYR A 212 -14.54 -6.12 -19.46
N PRO A 213 -15.32 -6.18 -18.36
CA PRO A 213 -15.24 -7.30 -17.44
C PRO A 213 -15.82 -8.55 -18.10
N ASN A 214 -15.32 -9.72 -17.71
CA ASN A 214 -15.94 -10.98 -18.13
C ASN A 214 -17.36 -11.13 -17.52
N PRO A 215 -18.24 -11.96 -18.12
CA PRO A 215 -19.63 -12.08 -17.66
C PRO A 215 -19.79 -12.49 -16.19
N ILE A 216 -18.86 -13.30 -15.65
CA ILE A 216 -18.87 -13.74 -14.25
C ILE A 216 -18.55 -12.56 -13.33
N ALA A 217 -17.49 -11.82 -13.64
CA ALA A 217 -17.09 -10.59 -12.95
C ALA A 217 -18.23 -9.55 -12.91
N ALA A 218 -18.89 -9.32 -14.05
CA ALA A 218 -20.04 -8.41 -14.11
C ALA A 218 -21.22 -8.87 -13.24
N LYS A 219 -21.56 -10.17 -13.28
CA LYS A 219 -22.63 -10.74 -12.45
C LYS A 219 -22.30 -10.68 -10.96
N ALA A 220 -21.05 -10.95 -10.59
CA ALA A 220 -20.59 -10.88 -9.21
C ALA A 220 -20.69 -9.45 -8.65
N LEU A 221 -20.31 -8.43 -9.41
CA LEU A 221 -20.48 -7.02 -9.03
C LEU A 221 -21.94 -6.67 -8.76
N ILE A 222 -22.85 -7.06 -9.67
CA ILE A 222 -24.28 -6.80 -9.52
C ILE A 222 -24.82 -7.50 -8.27
N ALA A 223 -24.48 -8.77 -8.05
CA ALA A 223 -24.93 -9.52 -6.87
C ALA A 223 -24.38 -8.92 -5.56
N ALA A 224 -23.09 -8.59 -5.52
CA ALA A 224 -22.43 -7.96 -4.37
C ALA A 224 -23.19 -6.71 -3.91
N TYR A 225 -23.53 -5.81 -4.82
CA TYR A 225 -24.18 -4.54 -4.46
C TYR A 225 -25.72 -4.56 -4.44
N GLN A 226 -26.40 -5.55 -5.04
CA GLN A 226 -27.85 -5.66 -4.94
C GLN A 226 -28.33 -6.49 -3.76
N ILE A 227 -27.60 -7.55 -3.39
CA ILE A 227 -28.05 -8.51 -2.37
C ILE A 227 -26.97 -8.85 -1.32
N GLY A 228 -25.72 -8.40 -1.50
CA GLY A 228 -24.62 -8.72 -0.58
C GLY A 228 -24.61 -7.95 0.74
N LYS A 229 -25.47 -6.93 0.90
CA LYS A 229 -25.46 -6.03 2.06
C LYS A 229 -25.52 -6.77 3.40
N GLN A 230 -26.46 -7.71 3.56
CA GLN A 230 -26.62 -8.43 4.82
C GLN A 230 -25.34 -9.21 5.19
N TRP A 231 -24.77 -9.95 4.23
CA TRP A 231 -23.54 -10.71 4.45
C TRP A 231 -22.37 -9.80 4.86
N MET A 232 -22.26 -8.62 4.22
CA MET A 232 -21.24 -7.65 4.56
C MET A 232 -21.42 -7.07 5.96
N GLU A 233 -22.65 -6.77 6.38
CA GLU A 233 -22.95 -6.27 7.73
C GLU A 233 -22.60 -7.32 8.79
N GLU A 234 -22.96 -8.59 8.57
CA GLU A 234 -22.57 -9.70 9.46
C GLU A 234 -21.05 -9.90 9.50
N LEU A 235 -20.36 -9.81 8.35
CA LEU A 235 -18.91 -9.89 8.27
C LEU A 235 -18.25 -8.79 9.12
N LYS A 236 -18.74 -7.55 9.07
CA LYS A 236 -18.14 -6.43 9.83
C LYS A 236 -18.20 -6.66 11.33
N ILE A 237 -19.33 -7.17 11.83
CA ILE A 237 -19.48 -7.53 13.25
C ILE A 237 -18.44 -8.60 13.61
N TYR A 238 -18.40 -9.67 12.82
CA TYR A 238 -17.47 -10.79 13.03
C TYR A 238 -15.99 -10.37 13.00
N LEU A 239 -15.60 -9.51 12.05
CA LEU A 239 -14.25 -8.97 11.96
C LEU A 239 -13.90 -8.10 13.17
N TYR A 240 -14.85 -7.32 13.68
CA TYR A 240 -14.63 -6.48 14.85
C TYR A 240 -14.47 -7.32 16.13
N GLU A 241 -15.26 -8.39 16.30
CA GLU A 241 -15.08 -9.35 17.39
C GLU A 241 -13.72 -10.07 17.33
N ASN A 242 -13.25 -10.39 16.12
CA ASN A 242 -11.90 -10.88 15.89
C ASN A 242 -10.85 -9.85 16.33
N TYR A 243 -11.02 -8.58 15.94
CA TYR A 243 -10.12 -7.50 16.33
C TYR A 243 -10.08 -7.28 17.85
N GLN A 244 -11.23 -7.27 18.54
CA GLN A 244 -11.29 -7.10 19.99
C GLN A 244 -10.53 -8.19 20.73
N TYR A 245 -10.75 -9.46 20.37
CA TYR A 245 -10.00 -10.57 20.92
C TYR A 245 -8.50 -10.49 20.61
N PHE A 246 -8.14 -10.05 19.40
CA PHE A 246 -6.75 -9.84 19.04
C PHE A 246 -6.10 -8.80 19.95
N VAL A 247 -6.75 -7.67 20.18
CA VAL A 247 -6.26 -6.60 21.08
C VAL A 247 -6.09 -7.12 22.51
N GLU A 248 -7.11 -7.79 23.06
CA GLU A 248 -7.08 -8.38 24.41
C GLU A 248 -5.93 -9.38 24.55
N PHE A 249 -5.80 -10.31 23.58
CA PHE A 249 -4.74 -11.31 23.60
C PHE A 249 -3.34 -10.68 23.58
N ILE A 250 -3.10 -9.70 22.70
CA ILE A 250 -1.80 -9.02 22.63
C ILE A 250 -1.51 -8.26 23.94
N ALA A 251 -2.50 -7.55 24.49
CA ALA A 251 -2.33 -6.79 25.72
C ALA A 251 -1.98 -7.67 26.92
N GLU A 252 -2.57 -8.87 27.00
CA GLU A 252 -2.32 -9.83 28.09
C GLU A 252 -0.99 -10.58 27.92
N ASN A 253 -0.62 -10.94 26.69
CA ASN A 253 0.44 -11.92 26.44
C ASN A 253 1.72 -11.34 25.80
N LEU A 254 1.66 -10.15 25.19
CA LEU A 254 2.74 -9.53 24.43
C LEU A 254 2.81 -8.01 24.69
N PRO A 255 3.03 -7.57 25.94
CA PRO A 255 2.84 -6.18 26.36
C PRO A 255 3.80 -5.17 25.68
N GLN A 256 4.90 -5.63 25.08
CA GLN A 256 5.80 -4.77 24.30
C GLN A 256 5.27 -4.45 22.89
N ILE A 257 4.34 -5.23 22.36
CA ILE A 257 3.73 -5.02 21.04
C ILE A 257 2.47 -4.17 21.23
N LYS A 258 2.35 -3.09 20.46
CA LYS A 258 1.14 -2.25 20.48
C LYS A 258 0.29 -2.50 19.26
N VAL A 259 -0.99 -2.74 19.49
CA VAL A 259 -2.00 -2.86 18.42
C VAL A 259 -2.57 -1.46 18.14
N LEU A 260 -2.50 -1.01 16.89
CA LEU A 260 -3.08 0.27 16.53
C LEU A 260 -4.62 0.19 16.41
N PRO A 261 -5.33 1.32 16.61
CA PRO A 261 -6.76 1.41 16.35
C PRO A 261 -7.10 1.01 14.91
N LEU A 262 -8.12 0.17 14.75
CA LEU A 262 -8.61 -0.27 13.44
C LEU A 262 -9.99 0.35 13.19
N GLU A 263 -10.03 1.45 12.43
CA GLU A 263 -11.27 2.16 12.09
C GLU A 263 -11.96 1.53 10.86
N ALA A 264 -11.18 0.90 9.98
CA ALA A 264 -11.66 0.14 8.83
C ALA A 264 -10.70 -0.99 8.41
N THR A 265 -11.08 -1.73 7.37
CA THR A 265 -10.35 -2.88 6.78
C THR A 265 -10.51 -4.16 7.62
N TYR A 266 -9.64 -5.14 7.40
CA TYR A 266 -9.47 -6.35 8.20
C TYR A 266 -7.97 -6.62 8.43
N LEU A 267 -7.16 -5.56 8.38
CA LEU A 267 -5.71 -5.60 8.37
C LEU A 267 -5.20 -4.83 9.59
N VAL A 268 -4.77 -5.57 10.61
CA VAL A 268 -4.30 -5.02 11.87
C VAL A 268 -2.84 -4.58 11.73
N TRP A 269 -2.54 -3.37 12.17
CA TRP A 269 -1.18 -2.81 12.19
C TRP A 269 -0.60 -2.87 13.61
N LEU A 270 0.60 -3.43 13.71
CA LEU A 270 1.30 -3.68 14.97
C LEU A 270 2.59 -2.86 15.04
N ASP A 271 2.77 -2.12 16.12
CA ASP A 271 4.04 -1.49 16.47
C ASP A 271 4.88 -2.48 17.29
N CYS A 272 5.92 -3.02 16.66
CA CYS A 272 6.86 -3.99 17.24
C CYS A 272 8.24 -3.35 17.51
N ARG A 273 8.37 -2.02 17.42
CA ARG A 273 9.68 -1.34 17.52
C ARG A 273 10.37 -1.58 18.86
N SER A 274 9.62 -1.83 19.92
CA SER A 274 10.17 -2.17 21.24
C SER A 274 10.94 -3.50 21.29
N LEU A 275 10.72 -4.40 20.31
CA LEU A 275 11.45 -5.66 20.19
C LEU A 275 12.88 -5.48 19.68
N ASN A 276 13.24 -4.28 19.18
CA ASN A 276 14.56 -3.94 18.62
C ASN A 276 15.01 -4.83 17.44
N GLU A 277 14.05 -5.42 16.73
CA GLU A 277 14.29 -6.19 15.51
C GLU A 277 13.69 -5.48 14.29
N THR A 278 14.26 -5.76 13.11
CA THR A 278 13.71 -5.21 11.87
C THR A 278 12.39 -5.89 11.48
N SER A 279 11.51 -5.17 10.78
CA SER A 279 10.24 -5.74 10.27
C SER A 279 10.44 -7.00 9.45
N GLU A 280 11.46 -7.01 8.58
CA GLU A 280 11.78 -8.15 7.71
C GLU A 280 12.27 -9.35 8.54
N GLU A 281 13.15 -9.15 9.52
CA GLU A 281 13.65 -10.25 10.34
C GLU A 281 12.54 -10.81 11.25
N LEU A 282 11.70 -9.96 11.84
CA LEU A 282 10.51 -10.40 12.58
C LEU A 282 9.60 -11.27 11.70
N SER A 283 9.26 -10.80 10.50
CA SER A 283 8.41 -11.54 9.57
C SER A 283 9.04 -12.85 9.12
N LYS A 284 10.36 -12.88 8.95
CA LYS A 284 11.11 -14.06 8.54
C LYS A 284 11.14 -15.11 9.65
N ILE A 285 11.47 -14.72 10.88
CA ILE A 285 11.50 -15.62 12.04
C ILE A 285 10.10 -16.23 12.28
N LEU A 286 9.05 -15.40 12.28
CA LEU A 286 7.67 -15.88 12.44
C LEU A 286 7.30 -16.93 11.39
N LEU A 287 7.73 -16.74 10.14
CA LEU A 287 7.50 -17.70 9.07
C LEU A 287 8.34 -18.98 9.22
N GLU A 288 9.62 -18.84 9.55
CA GLU A 288 10.57 -19.96 9.58
C GLU A 288 10.36 -20.84 10.82
N GLU A 289 10.19 -20.24 12.00
CA GLU A 289 10.10 -20.95 13.28
C GLU A 289 8.65 -21.31 13.65
N GLU A 290 7.71 -20.38 13.51
CA GLU A 290 6.31 -20.57 13.96
C GLU A 290 5.33 -20.88 12.82
N LYS A 291 5.81 -20.89 11.57
CA LYS A 291 5.00 -21.06 10.35
C LYS A 291 3.83 -20.06 10.29
N LEU A 292 4.02 -18.87 10.85
CA LEU A 292 3.07 -17.77 10.82
C LEU A 292 3.53 -16.75 9.78
N TRP A 293 2.81 -16.66 8.67
CA TRP A 293 3.13 -15.70 7.63
C TRP A 293 2.41 -14.37 7.88
N VAL A 294 3.18 -13.31 8.12
CA VAL A 294 2.73 -11.92 8.26
C VAL A 294 3.34 -11.04 7.19
N ASN A 295 2.92 -9.78 7.09
CA ASN A 295 3.59 -8.82 6.20
C ASN A 295 4.51 -7.89 7.02
N PRO A 296 5.79 -7.75 6.62
CA PRO A 296 6.68 -6.77 7.22
C PRO A 296 6.20 -5.36 6.86
N GLY A 297 6.29 -4.43 7.81
CA GLY A 297 5.79 -3.08 7.60
C GLY A 297 6.53 -2.31 6.50
N THR A 298 7.79 -2.64 6.26
CA THR A 298 8.63 -2.18 5.13
C THR A 298 8.01 -2.44 3.74
N MET A 299 7.06 -3.38 3.63
CA MET A 299 6.28 -3.59 2.41
C MET A 299 5.44 -2.36 2.02
N TYR A 300 5.14 -1.48 2.97
CA TYR A 300 4.28 -0.29 2.78
C TYR A 300 5.06 1.04 2.78
N GLY A 301 6.39 0.99 2.78
CA GLY A 301 7.26 2.16 2.81
C GLY A 301 8.31 2.08 3.91
N ALA A 302 9.36 2.90 3.82
CA ALA A 302 10.44 2.92 4.80
C ALA A 302 9.94 3.31 6.21
N ALA A 303 8.90 4.15 6.29
CA ALA A 303 8.24 4.53 7.53
C ALA A 303 7.52 3.36 8.25
N GLY A 304 7.38 2.21 7.59
CA GLY A 304 6.83 0.98 8.18
C GLY A 304 7.85 0.11 8.92
N GLU A 305 9.11 0.54 9.05
CA GLU A 305 10.15 -0.19 9.79
C GLU A 305 9.77 -0.40 11.27
N GLY A 306 10.00 -1.62 11.76
CA GLY A 306 9.57 -2.08 13.08
C GLY A 306 8.07 -2.31 13.25
N PHE A 307 7.27 -2.25 12.19
CA PHE A 307 5.85 -2.62 12.21
C PHE A 307 5.59 -3.95 11.49
N LEU A 308 4.46 -4.58 11.82
CA LEU A 308 3.91 -5.75 11.12
C LEU A 308 2.43 -5.54 10.76
N ARG A 309 1.97 -6.13 9.66
CA ARG A 309 0.55 -6.20 9.30
C ARG A 309 0.03 -7.63 9.38
N ILE A 310 -1.09 -7.83 10.07
CA ILE A 310 -1.76 -9.13 10.20
C ILE A 310 -3.18 -9.06 9.64
N ASN A 311 -3.57 -10.08 8.87
CA ASN A 311 -4.93 -10.20 8.34
C ASN A 311 -5.83 -10.97 9.31
N ILE A 312 -6.92 -10.36 9.77
CA ILE A 312 -7.91 -10.97 10.68
C ILE A 312 -9.19 -11.44 9.97
N GLY A 313 -9.23 -11.35 8.64
CA GLY A 313 -10.28 -11.87 7.76
C GLY A 313 -10.23 -13.40 7.64
N CYS A 314 -10.34 -14.08 8.77
CA CYS A 314 -10.27 -15.54 8.87
C CYS A 314 -11.22 -16.10 9.95
N PRO A 315 -11.53 -17.41 9.91
CA PRO A 315 -12.18 -18.11 11.02
C PRO A 315 -11.48 -17.87 12.36
N LYS A 316 -12.24 -17.77 13.44
CA LYS A 316 -11.73 -17.49 14.80
C LYS A 316 -10.67 -18.49 15.23
N GLU A 317 -10.85 -19.75 14.86
CA GLU A 317 -9.88 -20.83 15.12
C GLU A 317 -8.49 -20.52 14.54
N TYR A 318 -8.42 -20.00 13.31
CA TYR A 318 -7.14 -19.61 12.69
C TYR A 318 -6.55 -18.35 13.31
N LEU A 319 -7.40 -17.40 13.74
CA LEU A 319 -6.94 -16.24 14.49
C LEU A 319 -6.27 -16.68 15.81
N VAL A 320 -6.92 -17.58 16.55
CA VAL A 320 -6.40 -18.11 17.82
C VAL A 320 -5.10 -18.87 17.61
N ASP A 321 -5.03 -19.75 16.59
CA ASP A 321 -3.79 -20.46 16.26
C ASP A 321 -2.66 -19.49 15.88
N GLY A 322 -2.94 -18.47 15.06
CA GLY A 322 -1.99 -17.43 14.70
C GLY A 322 -1.48 -16.63 15.90
N LEU A 323 -2.36 -16.26 16.82
CA LEU A 323 -1.99 -15.55 18.05
C LEU A 323 -1.14 -16.41 18.99
N ASN A 324 -1.46 -17.69 19.13
CA ASN A 324 -0.66 -18.64 19.91
C ASN A 324 0.74 -18.86 19.31
N ARG A 325 0.86 -18.88 17.97
CA ARG A 325 2.15 -18.89 17.26
C ARG A 325 2.97 -17.63 17.56
N LEU A 326 2.33 -16.46 17.47
CA LEU A 326 2.97 -15.19 17.79
C LEU A 326 3.43 -15.13 19.26
N GLN A 327 2.64 -15.65 20.20
CA GLN A 327 3.03 -15.76 21.60
C GLN A 327 4.23 -16.67 21.81
N ARG A 328 4.28 -17.84 21.15
CA ARG A 328 5.45 -18.74 21.26
C ARG A 328 6.72 -18.08 20.73
N PHE A 329 6.63 -17.39 19.58
CA PHE A 329 7.73 -16.55 19.10
C PHE A 329 8.16 -15.54 20.18
N TYR A 330 7.20 -14.81 20.74
CA TYR A 330 7.48 -13.78 21.75
C TYR A 330 8.26 -14.35 22.96
N LEU A 331 7.82 -15.50 23.48
CA LEU A 331 8.44 -16.17 24.62
C LEU A 331 9.80 -16.81 24.27
N ASN A 332 9.92 -17.44 23.10
CA ASN A 332 11.14 -18.15 22.69
C ASN A 332 12.32 -17.20 22.47
N PHE A 333 12.04 -15.96 22.08
CA PHE A 333 13.05 -14.93 21.82
C PHE A 333 13.28 -13.99 23.01
N GLY A 334 12.63 -14.26 24.15
CA GLY A 334 12.92 -13.60 25.43
C GLY A 334 12.41 -12.17 25.55
N TYR A 335 11.31 -11.83 24.87
CA TYR A 335 10.65 -10.53 24.96
C TYR A 335 9.68 -10.44 26.17
#